data_AF-A0A7S4K5J9-F1
#
_entry.id   AF-A0A7S4K5J9-F1
#
_cell.length_a   1.000
_cell.length_b   1.000
_cell.length_c   1.000
_cell.angle_alpha   90.00
_cell.angle_beta   90.00
_cell.angle_gamma   90.00
#
_symmetry.space_group_name_H-M   'P 1'
#
loop_
_entity.id
_entity.type
_entity.pdbx_description
1 polymer ?
#
loop_
_entity_poly.entity_id
_entity_poly.type
_entity_poly.pdbx_seq_one_letter_code
_entity_poly.pdbx_strand_id
1 'polypeptide(L)'
;AARPVVSVMSATEEGKSVGSLPLPHVLLTPIRQDIVHRVHTNMAKNKRQPYAVNSKAGMQQSAISWGTGRAVSRIPRICGGGTHRSGQGAFGNMCRGGRMFNPTKTWRKWTAKTNTNQRRVAGCSALAAST
;
A
#
# COMPACT_ATOMS: atom_id res chain seq x y z
N ALA A 1 18.37 -8.02 34.89
CA ALA A 1 16.94 -8.09 34.50
C ALA A 1 16.26 -9.12 35.40
N ALA A 2 15.21 -8.73 36.12
CA ALA A 2 14.49 -9.62 37.04
C ALA A 2 13.45 -10.46 36.27
N ARG A 3 13.25 -11.72 36.68
CA ARG A 3 12.20 -12.60 36.16
C ARG A 3 11.20 -12.90 37.27
N PRO A 4 10.24 -11.99 37.53
CA PRO A 4 9.22 -12.24 38.54
C PRO A 4 8.34 -13.44 38.16
N VAL A 5 7.66 -14.00 39.14
CA VAL A 5 6.66 -15.06 38.93
C VAL A 5 5.31 -14.40 38.62
N VAL A 6 4.59 -14.94 37.64
CA VAL A 6 3.26 -14.48 37.21
C VAL A 6 2.22 -15.55 37.59
N SER A 7 1.07 -15.13 38.10
CA SER A 7 -0.05 -16.00 38.48
C SER A 7 -0.88 -16.42 37.26
N VAL A 8 -1.21 -17.71 37.18
CA VAL A 8 -2.14 -18.28 36.20
C VAL A 8 -3.55 -18.22 36.78
N MET A 9 -4.45 -17.48 36.12
CA MET A 9 -5.83 -17.28 36.56
C MET A 9 -6.75 -18.42 36.09
N SER A 10 -7.73 -18.80 36.92
CA SER A 10 -8.80 -19.74 36.56
C SER A 10 -9.73 -19.15 35.50
N ALA A 11 -10.17 -19.97 34.55
CA ALA A 11 -11.17 -19.58 33.55
C ALA A 11 -12.61 -19.66 34.08
N THR A 12 -12.85 -20.47 35.12
CA THR A 12 -14.19 -20.82 35.61
C THR A 12 -14.57 -20.03 36.85
N GLU A 13 -13.60 -19.66 37.68
CA GLU A 13 -13.81 -18.95 38.94
C GLU A 13 -13.09 -17.61 38.89
N GLU A 14 -13.86 -16.51 38.91
CA GLU A 14 -13.30 -15.17 38.85
C GLU A 14 -12.39 -14.88 40.06
N GLY A 15 -11.17 -14.40 39.78
CA GLY A 15 -10.23 -13.95 40.80
C GLY A 15 -9.38 -15.04 41.46
N LYS A 16 -9.59 -16.34 41.18
CA LYS A 16 -8.77 -17.42 41.77
C LYS A 16 -7.58 -17.77 40.88
N SER A 17 -6.39 -17.83 41.49
CA SER A 17 -5.15 -18.30 40.84
C SER A 17 -5.00 -19.83 40.98
N VAL A 18 -4.80 -20.52 39.87
CA VAL A 18 -4.63 -21.99 39.81
C VAL A 18 -3.16 -22.41 39.96
N GLY A 19 -2.23 -21.52 39.59
CA GLY A 19 -0.80 -21.79 39.67
C GLY A 19 0.05 -20.55 39.43
N SER A 20 1.37 -20.71 39.44
CA SER A 20 2.32 -19.62 39.19
C SER A 20 3.48 -20.09 38.33
N LEU A 21 3.95 -19.25 37.41
CA LEU A 21 5.02 -19.56 36.46
C LEU A 21 6.01 -18.39 36.33
N PRO A 22 7.31 -18.65 36.15
CA PRO A 22 8.29 -17.58 35.98
C PRO A 22 8.11 -16.85 34.64
N LEU A 23 8.31 -15.53 34.63
CA LEU A 23 8.21 -14.71 33.42
C LEU A 23 9.16 -15.23 32.32
N PRO A 24 8.70 -15.47 31.07
CA PRO A 24 9.54 -15.95 29.99
C PRO A 24 10.56 -14.90 29.53
N HIS A 25 11.74 -15.35 29.08
CA HIS A 25 12.84 -14.46 28.67
C HIS A 25 12.50 -13.49 27.53
N VAL A 26 11.52 -13.83 26.67
CA VAL A 26 11.11 -12.96 25.55
C VAL A 26 10.59 -11.60 26.00
N LEU A 27 10.02 -11.53 27.21
CA LEU A 27 9.45 -10.31 27.77
C LEU A 27 10.51 -9.37 28.36
N LEU A 28 11.76 -9.82 28.46
CA LEU A 28 12.90 -8.98 28.86
C LEU A 28 13.62 -8.34 27.67
N THR A 29 13.17 -8.60 26.45
CA THR A 29 13.82 -8.09 25.25
C THR A 29 13.65 -6.55 25.15
N PRO A 30 14.64 -5.82 24.62
CA PRO A 30 14.53 -4.38 24.51
C PRO A 30 13.40 -3.97 23.56
N ILE A 31 12.63 -2.98 23.97
CA ILE A 31 11.53 -2.43 23.16
C ILE A 31 12.13 -1.56 22.06
N ARG A 32 12.14 -2.10 20.83
CA ARG A 32 12.68 -1.43 19.63
C ARG A 32 11.57 -0.97 18.69
N GLN A 33 11.05 0.23 18.93
CA GLN A 33 9.98 0.82 18.13
C GLN A 33 10.38 1.04 16.66
N ASP A 34 11.65 1.33 16.40
CA ASP A 34 12.22 1.51 15.06
C ASP A 34 12.06 0.24 14.18
N ILE A 35 12.44 -0.92 14.72
CA ILE A 35 12.34 -2.20 14.02
C ILE A 35 10.88 -2.60 13.85
N VAL A 36 10.06 -2.44 14.89
CA VAL A 36 8.63 -2.77 14.84
C VAL A 36 7.94 -1.96 13.75
N HIS A 37 8.17 -0.64 13.71
CA HIS A 37 7.55 0.23 12.72
C HIS A 37 7.97 -0.14 11.29
N ARG A 38 9.26 -0.41 11.06
CA ARG A 38 9.77 -0.82 9.74
C ARG A 38 9.19 -2.16 9.29
N VAL A 39 9.13 -3.16 10.18
CA VAL A 39 8.61 -4.49 9.86
C VAL A 39 7.11 -4.42 9.59
N HIS A 40 6.35 -3.74 10.45
CA HIS A 40 4.91 -3.56 10.29
C HIS A 40 4.58 -2.89 8.95
N THR A 41 5.24 -1.78 8.63
CA THR A 41 5.02 -1.03 7.38
C THR A 41 5.27 -1.89 6.15
N ASN A 42 6.32 -2.72 6.17
CA ASN A 42 6.64 -3.59 5.05
C ASN A 42 5.70 -4.81 4.96
N MET A 43 5.30 -5.39 6.09
CA MET A 43 4.33 -6.49 6.10
C MET A 43 2.94 -6.05 5.63
N ALA A 44 2.49 -4.85 6.04
CA ALA A 44 1.21 -4.27 5.61
C ALA A 44 1.14 -4.04 4.08
N LYS A 45 2.28 -3.83 3.42
CA LYS A 45 2.34 -3.72 1.95
C LYS A 45 2.07 -5.05 1.24
N ASN A 46 2.39 -6.19 1.86
CA ASN A 46 2.33 -7.50 1.22
C ASN A 46 0.91 -8.06 1.02
N LYS A 47 -0.10 -7.55 1.76
CA LYS A 47 -1.50 -7.98 1.62
C LYS A 47 -2.26 -7.26 0.50
N ARG A 48 -1.68 -6.22 -0.11
CA ARG A 48 -2.37 -5.36 -1.08
C ARG A 48 -2.55 -6.09 -2.42
N GLN A 49 -3.75 -5.98 -3.00
CA GLN A 49 -3.99 -6.46 -4.36
C GLN A 49 -3.49 -5.44 -5.40
N PRO A 50 -2.75 -5.88 -6.44
CA PRO A 50 -2.37 -5.02 -7.54
C PRO A 50 -3.59 -4.42 -8.25
N TYR A 51 -3.54 -3.11 -8.53
CA TYR A 51 -4.55 -2.42 -9.32
C TYR A 51 -3.89 -1.59 -10.42
N ALA A 52 -4.58 -1.45 -11.55
CA ALA A 52 -4.10 -0.72 -12.71
C ALA A 52 -5.26 -0.18 -13.53
N VAL A 53 -5.00 0.88 -14.29
CA VAL A 53 -5.92 1.35 -15.33
C VAL A 53 -5.77 0.50 -16.60
N ASN A 54 -6.81 0.44 -17.43
CA ASN A 54 -6.71 -0.21 -18.74
C ASN A 54 -5.56 0.44 -19.56
N SER A 55 -4.73 -0.39 -20.20
CA SER A 55 -3.55 0.05 -20.95
C SER A 55 -3.85 1.08 -22.04
N LYS A 56 -5.05 1.03 -22.63
CA LYS A 56 -5.52 1.97 -23.67
C LYS A 56 -6.54 3.00 -23.16
N ALA A 57 -6.75 3.12 -21.85
CA ALA A 57 -7.69 4.11 -21.31
C ALA A 57 -7.35 5.53 -21.78
N GLY A 58 -8.34 6.26 -22.30
CA GLY A 58 -8.14 7.61 -22.86
C GLY A 58 -7.36 7.65 -24.19
N MET A 59 -7.09 6.49 -24.80
CA MET A 59 -6.35 6.31 -26.06
C MET A 59 -7.09 5.45 -27.10
N GLN A 60 -8.39 5.23 -26.91
CA GLN A 60 -9.22 4.41 -27.82
C GLN A 60 -9.79 5.19 -29.01
N GLN A 61 -9.65 6.52 -29.01
CA GLN A 61 -10.19 7.41 -30.04
C GLN A 61 -9.21 7.55 -31.20
N SER A 62 -9.70 7.73 -32.43
CA SER A 62 -8.86 8.17 -33.56
C SER A 62 -8.77 9.69 -33.54
N ALA A 63 -7.56 10.23 -33.37
CA ALA A 63 -7.33 11.67 -33.27
C ALA A 63 -5.97 12.05 -33.87
N ILE A 64 -5.94 13.21 -34.54
CA ILE A 64 -4.77 13.74 -35.25
C ILE A 64 -4.59 15.21 -34.87
N SER A 65 -3.36 15.69 -34.81
CA SER A 65 -3.10 17.12 -34.63
C SER A 65 -3.40 17.87 -35.92
N TRP A 66 -4.17 18.96 -35.82
CA TRP A 66 -4.49 19.79 -36.99
C TRP A 66 -3.33 20.68 -37.48
N GLY A 67 -2.22 20.75 -36.73
CA GLY A 67 -1.08 21.58 -37.08
C GLY A 67 -1.30 23.09 -36.84
N THR A 68 -0.50 23.91 -37.50
CA THR A 68 -0.57 25.37 -37.44
C THR A 68 -1.61 25.95 -38.42
N GLY A 69 -1.90 27.25 -38.32
CA GLY A 69 -2.73 27.97 -39.30
C GLY A 69 -4.25 27.94 -39.06
N ARG A 70 -4.71 27.43 -37.90
CA ARG A 70 -6.14 27.34 -37.55
C ARG A 70 -6.51 28.06 -36.24
N ALA A 71 -5.61 28.91 -35.72
CA ALA A 71 -5.76 29.64 -34.45
C ALA A 71 -6.16 28.76 -33.24
N VAL A 72 -5.69 27.50 -33.21
CA VAL A 72 -5.95 26.54 -32.12
C VAL A 72 -4.67 25.82 -31.70
N SER A 73 -4.68 25.26 -30.48
CA SER A 73 -3.56 24.47 -29.94
C SER A 73 -3.24 23.24 -30.81
N ARG A 74 -1.96 22.83 -30.82
CA ARG A 74 -1.44 21.66 -31.58
C ARG A 74 -1.77 20.28 -30.97
N ILE A 75 -2.66 20.21 -29.99
CA ILE A 75 -3.09 18.96 -29.34
C ILE A 75 -3.86 18.10 -30.36
N PRO A 76 -3.70 16.76 -30.36
CA PRO A 76 -4.53 15.87 -31.18
C PRO A 76 -6.03 16.07 -30.94
N ARG A 77 -6.81 16.12 -32.02
CA ARG A 77 -8.27 16.31 -31.97
C ARG A 77 -8.99 15.16 -32.64
N ILE A 78 -10.17 14.82 -32.12
CA ILE A 78 -10.99 13.71 -32.63
C ILE A 78 -11.50 14.05 -34.03
N CYS A 79 -11.24 13.15 -34.97
CA CYS A 79 -11.69 13.29 -36.36
C CYS A 79 -13.20 13.02 -36.50
N GLY A 80 -13.84 13.61 -37.51
CA GLY A 80 -15.26 13.39 -37.83
C GLY A 80 -16.12 14.66 -37.70
N GLY A 81 -17.44 14.49 -37.84
CA GLY A 81 -18.43 15.56 -37.74
C GLY A 81 -19.79 15.02 -37.27
N GLY A 82 -20.77 15.91 -37.07
CA GLY A 82 -22.13 15.54 -36.65
C GLY A 82 -22.32 15.25 -35.17
N THR A 83 -21.26 15.31 -34.35
CA THR A 83 -21.36 15.17 -32.88
C THR A 83 -20.63 16.32 -32.18
N HIS A 84 -21.10 16.72 -30.99
CA HIS A 84 -20.41 17.73 -30.17
C HIS A 84 -19.01 17.31 -29.71
N ARG A 85 -18.66 16.02 -29.85
CA ARG A 85 -17.35 15.47 -29.48
C ARG A 85 -16.31 15.65 -30.59
N SER A 86 -16.73 15.79 -31.84
CA SER A 86 -15.85 16.02 -32.99
C SER A 86 -15.04 17.32 -32.81
N GLY A 87 -13.74 17.28 -33.09
CA GLY A 87 -12.84 18.43 -32.93
C GLY A 87 -12.38 18.73 -31.50
N GLN A 88 -12.84 18.00 -30.48
CA GLN A 88 -12.34 18.15 -29.10
C GLN A 88 -10.93 17.55 -28.95
N GLY A 89 -10.16 18.07 -28.00
CA GLY A 89 -8.81 17.56 -27.68
C GLY A 89 -8.83 16.14 -27.10
N ALA A 90 -7.84 15.33 -27.49
CA ALA A 90 -7.73 13.92 -27.13
C ALA A 90 -6.30 13.55 -26.68
N PHE A 91 -6.18 12.36 -26.07
CA PHE A 91 -4.95 11.71 -25.58
C PHE A 91 -4.12 12.44 -24.51
N GLY A 92 -4.10 13.77 -24.50
CA GLY A 92 -3.34 14.56 -23.54
C GLY A 92 -3.87 14.41 -22.11
N ASN A 93 -2.98 14.44 -21.13
CA ASN A 93 -3.34 14.44 -19.70
C ASN A 93 -4.12 15.70 -19.28
N MET A 94 -3.91 16.81 -19.98
CA MET A 94 -4.68 18.05 -19.84
C MET A 94 -6.06 18.00 -20.51
N CYS A 95 -6.32 17.01 -21.36
CA CYS A 95 -7.58 16.91 -22.10
C CYS A 95 -8.61 16.10 -21.33
N ARG A 96 -9.86 16.57 -21.32
CA ARG A 96 -10.99 15.81 -20.77
C ARG A 96 -11.19 14.49 -21.56
N GLY A 97 -11.07 13.38 -20.85
CA GLY A 97 -11.15 12.03 -21.44
C GLY A 97 -9.86 11.56 -22.12
N GLY A 98 -8.75 12.28 -21.95
CA GLY A 98 -7.42 11.81 -22.31
C GLY A 98 -6.85 10.82 -21.30
N ARG A 99 -5.65 10.29 -21.58
CA ARG A 99 -4.98 9.34 -20.67
C ARG A 99 -4.31 10.05 -19.50
N MET A 100 -4.19 9.35 -18.39
CA MET A 100 -3.44 9.82 -17.22
C MET A 100 -1.93 9.91 -17.52
N PHE A 101 -1.23 10.81 -16.84
CA PHE A 101 0.25 10.81 -16.78
C PHE A 101 0.73 9.59 -15.98
N ASN A 102 1.70 8.85 -16.51
CA ASN A 102 2.25 7.62 -15.91
C ASN A 102 1.16 6.68 -15.34
N PRO A 103 0.31 6.07 -16.21
CA PRO A 103 -0.81 5.25 -15.77
C PRO A 103 -0.34 4.09 -14.91
N THR A 104 -1.08 3.80 -13.83
CA THR A 104 -0.75 2.72 -12.88
C THR A 104 -0.63 1.39 -13.61
N LYS A 105 0.44 0.66 -13.32
CA LYS A 105 0.76 -0.63 -13.93
C LYS A 105 0.65 -1.75 -12.91
N THR A 106 0.20 -2.91 -13.39
CA THR A 106 0.05 -4.11 -12.57
C THR A 106 1.39 -4.56 -11.97
N TRP A 107 2.49 -4.41 -12.73
CA TRP A 107 3.85 -4.79 -12.33
C TRP A 107 4.57 -3.78 -11.42
N ARG A 108 3.86 -2.78 -10.87
CA ARG A 108 4.42 -1.96 -9.79
C ARG A 108 4.92 -2.87 -8.66
N LYS A 109 6.04 -2.54 -8.02
CA LYS A 109 6.52 -3.29 -6.85
C LYS A 109 5.56 -3.06 -5.66
N TRP A 110 4.64 -4.01 -5.45
CA TRP A 110 3.65 -3.95 -4.37
C TRP A 110 4.17 -4.50 -3.04
N THR A 111 5.00 -5.54 -3.12
CA THR A 111 5.49 -6.28 -1.95
C THR A 111 6.87 -5.81 -1.51
N ALA A 112 7.13 -5.92 -0.21
CA ALA A 112 8.41 -5.63 0.42
C ALA A 112 8.90 -6.88 1.17
N LYS A 113 10.08 -7.37 0.78
CA LYS A 113 10.75 -8.46 1.49
C LYS A 113 11.32 -7.95 2.80
N THR A 114 11.01 -8.63 3.89
CA THR A 114 11.58 -8.37 5.22
C THR A 114 12.41 -9.56 5.68
N ASN A 115 13.60 -9.27 6.22
CA ASN A 115 14.50 -10.29 6.73
C ASN A 115 13.84 -11.04 7.90
N THR A 116 14.00 -12.36 7.93
CA THR A 116 13.39 -13.22 8.95
C THR A 116 13.87 -12.84 10.36
N ASN A 117 15.14 -12.50 10.53
CA ASN A 117 15.69 -12.06 11.81
C ASN A 117 15.06 -10.76 12.30
N GLN A 118 14.83 -9.78 11.41
CA GLN A 118 14.16 -8.53 11.78
C GLN A 118 12.70 -8.76 12.17
N ARG A 119 12.00 -9.69 11.50
CA ARG A 119 10.64 -10.10 11.88
C ARG A 119 10.59 -10.73 13.27
N ARG A 120 11.55 -11.61 13.58
CA ARG A 120 11.67 -12.23 14.92
C ARG A 120 11.92 -11.18 16.00
N VAL A 121 12.87 -10.27 15.77
CA VAL A 121 13.17 -9.18 16.72
C VAL A 121 11.96 -8.27 16.93
N ALA A 122 11.25 -7.89 15.86
CA ALA A 122 10.03 -7.10 15.98
C ALA A 122 8.95 -7.81 16.80
N GLY A 123 8.79 -9.14 16.60
CA GLY A 123 7.87 -9.95 17.39
C GLY A 123 8.23 -9.99 18.87
N CYS A 124 9.51 -10.21 19.20
CA CYS A 124 9.98 -10.20 20.58
C CYS A 124 9.75 -8.83 21.25
N SER A 125 10.12 -7.73 20.58
CA SER A 125 9.90 -6.38 21.10
C SER A 125 8.42 -6.04 21.28
N ALA A 126 7.53 -6.54 20.42
CA ALA A 126 6.09 -6.36 20.57
C ALA A 126 5.53 -7.13 21.78
N LEU A 127 6.00 -8.38 21.99
CA LEU A 127 5.63 -9.17 23.17
C LEU A 127 6.10 -8.50 24.47
N ALA A 128 7.35 -8.03 24.50
CA ALA A 128 7.89 -7.30 25.66
C ALA A 128 7.16 -5.98 25.95
N ALA A 129 6.56 -5.35 24.95
CA ALA A 129 5.75 -4.13 25.14
C ALA A 129 4.31 -4.41 25.62
N SER A 130 3.88 -5.68 25.63
CA SER A 130 2.52 -6.08 26.04
C SER A 130 2.41 -6.42 27.53
N THR A 131 3.53 -6.39 28.26
CA THR A 131 3.58 -6.58 29.73
C THR A 131 3.32 -5.29 30.49
#